data_AF-A0A3N6NV90-F1
#
_entry.id   AF-A0A3N6NV90-F1
#
_cell.length_a   1.000
_cell.length_b   1.000
_cell.length_c   1.000
_cell.angle_alpha   90.00
_cell.angle_beta   90.00
_cell.angle_gamma   90.00
#
_symmetry.space_group_name_H-M   'P 1'
#
loop_
_entity.id
_entity.type
_entity.pdbx_description
1 polymer ?
#
loop_
_entity_poly.entity_id
_entity_poly.type
_entity_poly.pdbx_seq_one_letter_code
_entity_poly.pdbx_strand_id
1 'polypeptide(L)' 'MPGLELGVLALIDRKRKTAFPLEVIQSRAPKDLKAEDKSLIDHYAKIIVDRKDKLIKWLNTWS' A
#
# COMPACT_ATOMS: atom_id res chain seq x y z
N MET A 1 18.41 2.76 -8.48
CA MET A 1 17.28 3.71 -8.47
C MET A 1 16.02 2.95 -8.13
N PRO A 2 15.15 3.49 -7.26
CA PRO A 2 13.84 2.92 -6.97
C PRO A 2 12.98 2.81 -8.25
N GLY A 3 11.89 2.04 -8.19
CA GLY A 3 10.98 1.89 -9.34
C GLY A 3 10.33 3.23 -9.67
N LEU A 4 10.06 3.48 -10.96
CA LEU A 4 9.42 4.74 -11.40
C LEU A 4 7.96 4.85 -10.94
N GLU A 5 7.31 3.72 -10.71
CA GLU A 5 5.91 3.64 -10.30
C GLU A 5 5.73 4.11 -8.84
N LEU A 6 4.58 4.73 -8.59
CA LEU A 6 4.12 5.13 -7.26
C LEU A 6 2.81 4.42 -6.96
N GLY A 7 2.77 3.72 -5.83
CA GLY A 7 1.54 3.16 -5.27
C GLY A 7 0.91 4.15 -4.30
N VAL A 8 -0.38 4.01 -4.05
CA VAL A 8 -1.10 4.83 -3.08
C VAL A 8 -1.87 3.93 -2.14
N LEU A 9 -1.66 4.14 -0.83
CA LEU A 9 -2.56 3.61 0.19
C LEU A 9 -3.69 4.63 0.38
N ALA A 10 -4.93 4.20 0.17
CA ALA A 10 -6.09 5.07 0.22
C ALA A 10 -7.22 4.47 1.06
N LEU A 11 -8.00 5.35 1.70
CA LEU A 11 -9.29 5.00 2.29
C LEU A 11 -10.36 5.05 1.20
N ILE A 12 -11.11 3.97 1.03
CA ILE A 12 -12.12 3.85 -0.03
C ILE A 12 -13.53 3.89 0.58
N ASP A 13 -14.30 4.93 0.24
CA ASP A 13 -15.74 4.97 0.48
C ASP A 13 -16.47 4.42 -0.74
N ARG A 14 -16.93 3.17 -0.63
CA ARG A 14 -17.66 2.48 -1.70
C ARG A 14 -19.04 3.05 -1.96
N LYS A 15 -19.70 3.64 -0.95
CA LYS A 15 -21.06 4.19 -1.09
C LYS A 15 -21.00 5.52 -1.85
N ARG A 16 -20.02 6.36 -1.53
CA ARG A 16 -19.82 7.66 -2.18
C ARG A 16 -18.94 7.59 -3.43
N LYS A 17 -18.37 6.42 -3.74
CA LYS A 17 -17.44 6.20 -4.86
C LYS A 17 -16.26 7.17 -4.82
N THR A 18 -15.69 7.35 -3.62
CA THR A 18 -14.58 8.29 -3.38
C THR A 18 -13.39 7.56 -2.76
N ALA A 19 -12.20 7.99 -3.14
CA ALA A 19 -10.94 7.52 -2.56
C ALA A 19 -10.20 8.70 -1.95
N PHE A 20 -9.74 8.55 -0.72
CA PHE A 20 -8.92 9.55 -0.02
C PHE A 20 -7.49 9.01 0.09
N PRO A 21 -6.52 9.60 -0.62
CA PRO A 21 -5.12 9.16 -0.53
C PRO A 21 -4.58 9.46 0.87
N LEU A 22 -4.07 8.45 1.55
CA LEU A 22 -3.46 8.58 2.88
C LEU A 22 -1.94 8.73 2.77
N GLU A 23 -1.33 7.96 1.86
CA GLU A 23 0.11 7.89 1.71
C GLU A 23 0.49 7.48 0.29
N VAL A 24 1.50 8.15 -0.27
CA VAL A 24 2.16 7.74 -1.50
C VAL A 24 3.35 6.84 -1.15
N ILE A 25 3.41 5.67 -1.77
CA ILE A 25 4.41 4.63 -1.51
C ILE A 25 5.25 4.45 -2.77
N GLN A 26 6.55 4.69 -2.66
CA GLN A 26 7.48 4.44 -3.75
C GLN A 26 7.56 2.94 -4.07
N SER A 27 7.39 2.56 -5.33
CA SER A 27 7.63 1.18 -5.76
C SER A 27 9.11 0.81 -5.64
N ARG A 28 9.35 -0.44 -5.25
CA ARG A 28 10.65 -1.07 -5.45
C ARG A 28 10.93 -1.22 -6.95
N ALA A 29 12.21 -1.24 -7.32
CA ALA A 29 12.55 -1.46 -8.72
C ALA A 29 12.19 -2.91 -9.13
N PRO A 30 11.66 -3.14 -10.34
CA PRO A 30 11.26 -4.48 -10.78
C PRO A 30 12.39 -5.52 -10.69
N LYS A 31 13.65 -5.10 -10.91
CA LYS A 31 14.83 -5.97 -10.78
C LYS A 31 15.03 -6.49 -9.35
N ASP A 32 14.72 -5.69 -8.34
CA ASP A 32 14.90 -6.05 -6.93
C ASP A 32 13.81 -7.02 -6.48
N LEU A 33 12.59 -6.84 -7.00
CA LEU A 33 11.47 -7.75 -6.75
C LEU A 33 11.72 -9.12 -7.40
N LYS A 34 12.18 -9.14 -8.65
CA LYS A 34 12.54 -10.39 -9.36
C LYS A 34 13.67 -11.15 -8.67
N ALA A 35 14.66 -10.46 -8.11
CA ALA A 35 15.74 -11.10 -7.36
C ALA A 35 15.25 -11.81 -6.09
N GLU A 36 14.08 -11.43 -5.55
CA GLU A 36 13.44 -12.05 -4.40
C GLU A 36 12.32 -13.03 -4.78
N ASP A 37 12.14 -13.35 -6.07
CA ASP A 37 11.00 -14.10 -6.61
C ASP A 37 9.64 -13.52 -6.19
N LYS A 38 9.57 -12.18 -6.14
CA LYS A 38 8.36 -11.43 -5.77
C LYS A 38 7.86 -10.59 -6.93
N SER A 39 6.55 -10.38 -6.93
CA SER A 39 5.86 -9.42 -7.79
C SER A 39 5.67 -8.07 -7.09
N LEU A 40 5.21 -7.08 -7.85
CA LEU A 40 4.77 -5.79 -7.30
C LEU A 40 3.53 -5.95 -6.39
N ILE A 41 2.67 -6.93 -6.68
CA ILE A 41 1.52 -7.25 -5.83
C ILE A 41 1.99 -7.75 -4.47
N ASP A 42 2.98 -8.64 -4.43
CA ASP A 42 3.54 -9.17 -3.18
C ASP A 42 4.13 -8.05 -2.33
N HIS A 43 4.79 -7.07 -2.97
CA HIS A 43 5.33 -5.90 -2.30
C HIS A 43 4.24 -5.08 -1.59
N TYR A 44 3.16 -4.72 -2.28
CA TYR A 44 2.07 -3.94 -1.68
C TYR A 44 1.23 -4.74 -0.68
N ALA A 45 0.97 -6.01 -0.96
CA ALA A 45 0.27 -6.91 -0.04
C ALA A 45 1.04 -7.02 1.29
N LYS A 46 2.36 -7.16 1.23
CA LYS A 46 3.21 -7.20 2.42
C LYS A 46 3.11 -5.92 3.24
N ILE A 47 3.10 -4.74 2.60
CA ILE A 47 2.94 -3.46 3.31
C ILE A 47 1.61 -3.41 4.09
N ILE A 48 0.51 -3.88 3.48
CA ILE A 48 -0.79 -3.92 4.14
C ILE A 48 -0.76 -4.88 5.33
N VAL A 49 -0.22 -6.09 5.15
CA VAL A 49 -0.12 -7.10 6.21
C VAL A 49 0.74 -6.60 7.37
N ASP A 50 1.94 -6.09 7.09
CA ASP A 50 2.89 -5.59 8.11
C ASP A 50 2.32 -4.40 8.91
N ARG A 51 1.35 -3.65 8.34
CA ARG A 51 0.74 -2.46 8.96
C ARG A 51 -0.68 -2.68 9.47
N LYS A 52 -1.26 -3.88 9.29
CA LYS A 52 -2.66 -4.17 9.57
C LYS A 52 -3.13 -3.68 10.94
N ASP A 53 -2.42 -4.03 12.00
CA ASP A 53 -2.85 -3.71 13.37
C ASP A 53 -2.80 -2.20 13.64
N LYS A 54 -1.82 -1.49 13.07
CA LYS A 54 -1.74 -0.03 13.15
C LYS A 54 -2.88 0.63 12.38
N LEU A 55 -3.20 0.12 11.19
CA LEU A 55 -4.30 0.63 10.37
C LEU A 55 -5.65 0.40 11.05
N ILE A 56 -5.89 -0.78 11.63
CA ILE A 56 -7.10 -1.09 12.40
C ILE A 56 -7.21 -0.18 13.62
N LYS A 57 -6.13 -0.02 14.40
CA LYS A 57 -6.13 0.88 15.56
C LYS A 57 -6.44 2.32 15.17
N TRP A 58 -5.85 2.79 14.08
CA TRP A 58 -6.13 4.13 13.55
C TRP A 58 -7.61 4.26 13.19
N LEU A 59 -8.18 3.31 12.43
CA LEU A 59 -9.61 3.32 12.07
C LEU A 59 -10.51 3.38 13.31
N ASN A 60 -10.23 2.56 14.32
CA ASN A 60 -11.02 2.51 15.56
C ASN A 60 -10.91 3.78 16.42
N THR A 61 -9.92 4.63 16.18
CA THR A 61 -9.74 5.90 16.91
C THR A 61 -10.64 7.01 16.34
N TRP A 62 -11.00 6.90 15.06
CA TRP A 62 -11.78 7.91 14.34
C TRP A 62 -13.18 7.43 13.94
N SER A 63 -13.57 6.22 14.36
CA SER A 63 -14.91 5.62 14.22
C SER A 63 -15.76 5.86 15.46
#